data_AF-A0AA45MAJ8-F1
#
_entry.id   AF-A0AA45MAJ8-F1
#
_cell.length_a   1.000
_cell.length_b   1.000
_cell.length_c   1.000
_cell.angle_alpha   90.00
_cell.angle_beta   90.00
_cell.angle_gamma   90.00
#
_symmetry.space_group_name_H-M   'P 1'
#
loop_
_entity.id
_entity.type
_entity.pdbx_description
1 polymer ?
#
loop_
_entity_poly.entity_id
_entity_poly.type
_entity_poly.pdbx_seq_one_letter_code
_entity_poly.pdbx_strand_id
1 'polypeptide(L)'
;MMQEFEKWVARVLLLNSALALGVSLGLLGEPQSADALPLLYGAAMLGFLSAVLSLKRWKAGLWGGVLYYALQLVSIYPFDGGWQFAVKAGVSIGLVMRFASGVVVVNMVALALLAATAAVLAWRYRAPKT
;
A
#
# COMPACT_ATOMS: atom_id res chain seq x y z
N MET A 1 -14.06 -7.34 -19.19
CA MET A 1 -14.19 -6.33 -18.10
C MET A 1 -13.40 -6.76 -16.86
N MET A 2 -13.72 -7.91 -16.26
CA MET A 2 -13.05 -8.42 -15.06
C MET A 2 -11.51 -8.56 -15.19
N GLN A 3 -11.00 -9.21 -16.24
CA GLN A 3 -9.56 -9.39 -16.41
C GLN A 3 -8.78 -8.09 -16.61
N GLU A 4 -9.37 -7.10 -17.28
CA GLU A 4 -8.74 -5.79 -17.46
C GLU A 4 -8.67 -5.03 -16.14
N PHE A 5 -9.70 -5.15 -15.29
CA PHE A 5 -9.68 -4.61 -13.94
C PHE A 5 -8.62 -5.29 -13.06
N GLU A 6 -8.48 -6.62 -13.12
CA GLU A 6 -7.42 -7.35 -12.41
C GLU A 6 -6.02 -6.87 -12.81
N LYS A 7 -5.78 -6.72 -14.12
CA LYS A 7 -4.51 -6.19 -14.64
C LYS A 7 -4.28 -4.75 -14.19
N TRP A 8 -5.33 -3.92 -14.19
CA TRP A 8 -5.25 -2.55 -13.72
C TRP A 8 -4.85 -2.49 -12.24
N VAL A 9 -5.53 -3.25 -11.37
CA VAL A 9 -5.17 -3.35 -9.94
C VAL A 9 -3.71 -3.80 -9.77
N ALA A 10 -3.27 -4.81 -10.52
CA ALA A 10 -1.89 -5.28 -10.45
C ALA A 10 -0.86 -4.24 -10.95
N ARG A 11 -1.19 -3.46 -12.00
CA ARG A 11 -0.34 -2.36 -12.49
C ARG A 11 -0.25 -1.21 -11.49
N VAL A 12 -1.36 -0.87 -10.83
CA VAL A 12 -1.35 0.15 -9.77
C VAL A 12 -0.52 -0.31 -8.58
N LEU A 13 -0.64 -1.58 -8.17
CA LEU A 13 0.21 -2.16 -7.12
C LEU A 13 1.70 -2.14 -7.52
N LEU A 14 2.00 -2.47 -8.78
CA LEU A 14 3.38 -2.43 -9.31
C LEU A 14 3.95 -1.02 -9.28
N LEU A 15 3.19 -0.03 -9.75
CA LEU A 15 3.61 1.36 -9.76
C LEU A 15 3.83 1.89 -8.34
N ASN A 16 2.88 1.62 -7.43
CA ASN A 16 2.97 2.08 -6.04
C ASN A 16 4.18 1.47 -5.31
N SER A 17 4.41 0.16 -5.49
CA SER A 17 5.57 -0.51 -4.90
C SER A 17 6.89 -0.10 -5.53
N ALA A 18 6.94 0.16 -6.84
CA ALA A 18 8.12 0.71 -7.50
C ALA A 18 8.46 2.12 -7.00
N LEU A 19 7.45 2.97 -6.78
CA LEU A 19 7.65 4.29 -6.17
C LEU A 19 8.15 4.16 -4.72
N ALA A 20 7.54 3.28 -3.92
CA ALA A 20 8.00 3.00 -2.55
C ALA A 20 9.44 2.46 -2.51
N LEU A 21 9.83 1.62 -3.48
CA LEU A 21 11.21 1.18 -3.65
C LEU A 21 12.13 2.36 -3.99
N GLY A 22 11.72 3.24 -4.91
CA GLY A 22 12.44 4.47 -5.22
C GLY A 22 12.67 5.35 -4.00
N VAL A 23 11.67 5.48 -3.12
CA VAL A 23 11.80 6.19 -1.85
C VAL A 23 12.78 5.47 -0.91
N SER A 24 12.66 4.14 -0.78
CA SER A 24 13.55 3.35 0.08
C SER A 24 15.02 3.35 -0.38
N LEU A 25 15.26 3.54 -1.68
CA LEU A 25 16.60 3.66 -2.26
C LEU A 25 17.15 5.08 -2.24
N GLY A 26 16.38 6.05 -1.73
CA GLY A 26 16.75 7.47 -1.70
C GLY A 26 16.72 8.15 -3.08
N LEU A 27 16.07 7.55 -4.07
CA LEU A 27 15.92 8.11 -5.42
C LEU A 27 14.77 9.14 -5.49
N LEU A 28 13.79 9.05 -4.58
CA LEU A 28 12.59 9.89 -4.55
C LEU A 28 12.23 10.30 -3.11
N GLY A 29 11.79 11.54 -2.91
CA GLY A 29 11.28 12.03 -1.62
C GLY A 29 12.35 12.41 -0.60
N GLU A 30 11.92 12.73 0.63
CA GLU A 30 12.82 13.08 1.73
C GLU A 30 13.57 11.86 2.29
N PRO A 31 14.82 12.04 2.78
CA PRO A 31 15.57 10.97 3.44
C PRO A 31 14.78 10.39 4.61
N GLN A 32 14.61 9.07 4.61
CA GLN A 32 13.97 8.33 5.70
C GLN A 32 15.01 7.97 6.77
N SER A 33 14.56 7.79 8.01
CA SER A 33 15.45 7.35 9.10
C SER A 33 16.02 5.97 8.79
N ALA A 34 17.28 5.74 9.20
CA ALA A 34 17.98 4.48 8.98
C ALA A 34 17.20 3.27 9.54
N ASP A 35 16.50 3.46 10.66
CA ASP A 35 15.70 2.41 11.31
C ASP A 35 14.41 2.06 10.55
N ALA A 36 13.85 3.00 9.77
CA ALA A 36 12.63 2.80 9.00
C ALA A 36 12.89 2.22 7.60
N LEU A 37 14.12 2.37 7.07
CA LEU A 37 14.49 1.93 5.73
C LEU A 37 14.33 0.41 5.50
N PRO A 38 14.76 -0.50 6.40
CA PRO A 38 14.62 -1.94 6.17
C PRO A 38 13.16 -2.37 6.06
N LEU A 39 12.28 -1.80 6.90
CA LEU A 39 10.85 -2.10 6.89
C LEU A 39 10.19 -1.55 5.63
N LEU A 40 10.52 -0.31 5.23
CA LEU A 40 10.02 0.31 4.01
C LEU A 40 10.45 -0.47 2.77
N TYR A 41 11.72 -0.84 2.68
CA TYR A 41 12.27 -1.64 1.59
C TYR A 41 11.61 -3.03 1.53
N GLY A 42 11.48 -3.71 2.67
CA GLY A 42 10.83 -5.01 2.76
C GLY A 42 9.37 -4.97 2.31
N ALA A 43 8.61 -3.97 2.78
CA ALA A 43 7.23 -3.76 2.36
C ALA A 43 7.13 -3.44 0.86
N ALA A 44 8.00 -2.58 0.34
CA ALA A 44 8.03 -2.22 -1.07
C ALA A 44 8.39 -3.42 -1.97
N MET A 45 9.36 -4.24 -1.57
CA MET A 45 9.73 -5.47 -2.27
C MET A 45 8.58 -6.50 -2.24
N LEU A 46 7.93 -6.66 -1.09
CA LEU A 46 6.74 -7.51 -0.96
C LEU A 46 5.63 -7.03 -1.92
N GLY A 47 5.34 -5.74 -1.95
CA GLY A 47 4.37 -5.14 -2.86
C GLY A 47 4.73 -5.38 -4.33
N PHE A 48 6.01 -5.25 -4.68
CA PHE A 48 6.51 -5.43 -6.04
C PHE A 48 6.38 -6.89 -6.50
N LEU A 49 6.87 -7.84 -5.69
CA LEU A 49 6.73 -9.27 -5.98
C LEU A 49 5.26 -9.68 -6.08
N SER A 50 4.42 -9.16 -5.19
CA SER A 50 2.98 -9.40 -5.20
C SER A 50 2.32 -8.89 -6.47
N ALA A 51 2.72 -7.70 -6.95
CA ALA A 51 2.24 -7.14 -8.21
C ALA A 51 2.62 -8.03 -9.40
N VAL A 52 3.88 -8.48 -9.47
CA VAL A 52 4.36 -9.37 -10.53
C VAL A 52 3.59 -10.70 -10.51
N LEU A 53 3.39 -11.30 -9.34
CA LEU A 53 2.61 -12.53 -9.19
C LEU A 53 1.12 -12.31 -9.56
N SER A 54 0.56 -11.14 -9.25
CA SER A 54 -0.81 -10.78 -9.61
C SER A 54 -0.97 -10.61 -11.12
N LEU A 55 0.02 -10.00 -11.81
CA LEU A 55 0.09 -9.92 -13.27
C LEU A 55 0.19 -11.32 -13.93
N LYS A 56 0.91 -12.25 -13.29
CA LYS A 56 0.93 -13.67 -13.68
C LYS A 56 -0.36 -14.42 -13.32
N ARG A 57 -1.37 -13.74 -12.76
CA ARG A 57 -2.68 -14.29 -12.36
C ARG A 57 -2.60 -15.30 -11.21
N TRP A 58 -1.53 -15.29 -10.42
CA TRP A 58 -1.39 -16.18 -9.27
C TRP A 58 -2.12 -15.61 -8.06
N LYS A 59 -2.89 -16.45 -7.35
CA LYS A 59 -3.66 -16.04 -6.15
C LYS A 59 -2.75 -15.48 -5.05
N ALA A 60 -1.51 -15.95 -4.96
CA ALA A 60 -0.52 -15.45 -4.02
C ALA A 60 -0.23 -13.95 -4.19
N GLY A 61 -0.26 -13.43 -5.43
CA GLY A 61 -0.04 -12.01 -5.68
C GLY A 61 -1.17 -11.11 -5.16
N LEU A 62 -2.40 -11.61 -5.15
CA LEU A 62 -3.54 -10.88 -4.56
C LEU A 62 -3.46 -10.85 -3.04
N TRP A 63 -3.08 -11.97 -2.40
CA TRP A 63 -2.84 -12.00 -0.96
C TRP A 63 -1.72 -11.07 -0.52
N GLY A 64 -0.61 -11.06 -1.27
CA GLY A 64 0.48 -10.14 -0.98
C GLY A 64 0.12 -8.67 -1.24
N GLY A 65 -0.73 -8.37 -2.23
CA GLY A 65 -1.29 -7.04 -2.45
C GLY A 65 -2.19 -6.59 -1.30
N VAL A 66 -3.05 -7.48 -0.76
CA VAL A 66 -3.85 -7.22 0.43
C VAL A 66 -2.96 -6.90 1.64
N LEU A 67 -1.91 -7.70 1.86
CA LEU A 67 -0.97 -7.47 2.96
C LEU A 67 -0.24 -6.13 2.81
N TYR A 68 0.22 -5.80 1.61
CA TYR A 68 0.88 -4.53 1.32
C TYR A 68 -0.01 -3.33 1.60
N TYR A 69 -1.24 -3.32 1.10
CA TYR A 69 -2.16 -2.20 1.36
C TYR A 69 -2.65 -2.15 2.81
N ALA A 70 -2.76 -3.29 3.50
CA ALA A 70 -3.07 -3.33 4.92
C ALA A 70 -1.97 -2.64 5.76
N LEU A 71 -0.69 -2.86 5.42
CA LEU A 71 0.44 -2.17 6.04
C LEU A 71 0.43 -0.66 5.75
N GLN A 72 -0.04 -0.25 4.56
CA GLN A 72 -0.17 1.17 4.21
C GLN A 72 -1.42 1.86 4.77
N LEU A 73 -2.38 1.09 5.31
CA LEU A 73 -3.67 1.62 5.73
C LEU A 73 -3.56 2.44 7.02
N VAL A 74 -2.69 2.01 7.94
CA VAL A 74 -2.63 2.55 9.30
C VAL A 74 -1.23 3.06 9.60
N SER A 75 -1.09 4.38 9.64
CA SER A 75 0.09 5.04 10.22
C SER A 75 -0.30 5.63 11.57
N ILE A 76 0.30 5.12 12.64
CA ILE A 76 0.12 5.62 14.01
C ILE A 76 1.27 6.58 14.31
N TYR A 77 0.95 7.82 14.66
CA TYR A 77 1.95 8.78 15.12
C TYR A 77 1.77 9.05 16.63
N PRO A 78 2.83 8.91 17.44
CA PRO A 78 2.81 9.34 18.83
C PRO A 78 2.63 10.86 18.90
N PHE A 79 1.95 11.32 19.95
CA PHE A 79 1.55 12.72 20.13
C PHE A 79 2.75 13.58 20.60
N ASP A 80 3.78 13.71 19.77
CA ASP A 80 4.80 14.75 19.94
C ASP A 80 4.42 15.92 19.04
N GLY A 81 4.06 17.06 19.64
CA GLY A 81 3.41 18.23 19.02
C GLY A 81 4.20 19.00 17.95
N GLY A 82 4.96 18.33 17.08
CA GLY A 82 5.70 18.95 15.99
C GLY A 82 4.86 19.12 14.72
N TRP A 83 4.98 20.27 14.06
CA TRP A 83 4.37 20.61 12.76
C TRP A 83 4.81 19.73 11.57
N GLN A 84 5.50 18.61 11.80
CA GLN A 84 5.98 17.69 10.77
C GLN A 84 4.86 16.83 10.14
N PHE A 85 3.64 16.87 10.68
CA PHE A 85 2.48 16.18 10.13
C PHE A 85 2.06 16.67 8.73
N ALA A 86 2.40 17.91 8.35
CA ALA A 86 1.83 18.56 7.18
C ALA A 86 2.56 18.28 5.86
N VAL A 87 3.79 17.72 5.87
CA VAL A 87 4.67 17.74 4.67
C VAL A 87 5.16 16.36 4.21
N LYS A 88 5.19 15.33 5.07
CA LYS A 88 5.73 14.00 4.68
C LYS A 88 4.85 13.18 3.73
N ALA A 89 3.67 13.68 3.38
CA ALA A 89 2.64 12.91 2.69
C ALA A 89 2.33 13.52 1.32
N GLY A 90 3.28 13.37 0.38
CA GLY A 90 3.02 13.63 -1.03
C GLY A 90 1.73 12.92 -1.46
N VAL A 91 0.70 13.71 -1.80
CA VAL A 91 -0.58 13.26 -2.37
C VAL A 91 -1.24 12.10 -1.60
N SER A 92 -1.26 12.12 -0.27
CA SER A 92 -2.10 11.21 0.50
C SER A 92 -3.38 11.92 0.94
N ILE A 93 -4.52 11.53 0.35
CA ILE A 93 -5.85 11.83 0.90
C ILE A 93 -5.96 10.97 2.18
N GLY A 94 -5.38 11.47 3.26
CA GLY A 94 -5.38 10.83 4.57
C GLY A 94 -6.57 11.33 5.40
N LEU A 95 -7.44 10.44 5.84
CA LEU A 95 -8.42 10.76 6.89
C LEU A 95 -7.68 10.81 8.23
N VAL A 96 -7.55 12.01 8.79
CA VAL A 96 -6.88 12.23 10.08
C VAL A 96 -7.93 12.17 11.18
N MET A 97 -7.90 11.11 11.99
CA MET A 97 -8.71 11.00 13.20
C MET A 97 -7.86 11.39 14.41
N ARG A 98 -8.28 12.46 15.11
CA ARG A 98 -7.64 12.93 16.33
C ARG A 98 -8.35 12.33 17.54
N PHE A 99 -7.65 11.51 18.31
CA PHE A 99 -8.11 11.00 19.60
C PHE A 99 -7.36 11.69 20.72
N ALA A 100 -7.91 11.68 21.94
CA ALA A 100 -7.27 12.29 23.11
C ALA A 100 -5.90 11.67 23.47
N SER A 101 -5.60 10.46 22.96
CA SER A 101 -4.38 9.70 23.20
C SER A 101 -3.45 9.58 21.97
N GLY A 102 -3.78 10.15 20.82
CA GLY A 102 -2.98 9.99 19.60
C GLY A 102 -3.67 10.44 18.30
N VAL A 103 -2.88 10.57 17.23
CA VAL A 103 -3.37 10.89 15.88
C VAL A 103 -3.26 9.66 14.99
N VAL A 104 -4.39 9.23 14.45
CA VAL A 104 -4.46 8.11 13.49
C VAL A 104 -4.67 8.70 12.11
N VAL A 105 -3.79 8.36 11.17
CA VAL A 105 -3.94 8.75 9.76
C VAL A 105 -4.29 7.51 8.96
N VAL A 106 -5.48 7.51 8.36
CA VAL A 106 -5.94 6.44 7.46
C VAL A 106 -5.74 6.89 6.03
N ASN A 107 -4.95 6.15 5.27
CA ASN A 107 -4.77 6.44 3.85
C ASN A 107 -5.99 5.96 3.05
N MET A 108 -6.83 6.89 2.59
CA MET A 108 -8.07 6.57 1.87
C MET A 108 -7.78 5.95 0.48
N VAL A 109 -6.65 6.29 -0.14
CA VAL A 109 -6.22 5.68 -1.40
C VAL A 109 -5.80 4.24 -1.17
N ALA A 110 -5.02 3.97 -0.12
CA ALA A 110 -4.68 2.60 0.27
C ALA A 110 -5.93 1.79 0.63
N LEU A 111 -6.91 2.38 1.32
CA LEU A 111 -8.18 1.73 1.63
C LEU A 111 -8.98 1.36 0.37
N ALA A 112 -9.07 2.27 -0.60
CA ALA A 112 -9.77 2.01 -1.86
C ALA A 112 -9.08 0.90 -2.67
N LEU A 113 -7.74 0.90 -2.72
CA LEU A 113 -6.96 -0.12 -3.42
C LEU A 113 -6.98 -1.47 -2.70
N LEU A 114 -7.00 -1.47 -1.36
CA LEU A 114 -7.22 -2.66 -0.54
C LEU A 114 -8.59 -3.27 -0.86
N ALA A 115 -9.65 -2.45 -0.86
CA ALA A 115 -11.00 -2.89 -1.18
C ALA A 115 -11.10 -3.46 -2.60
N ALA A 116 -10.46 -2.81 -3.58
CA ALA A 116 -10.40 -3.31 -4.96
C ALA A 116 -9.66 -4.65 -5.05
N THR A 117 -8.53 -4.80 -4.37
CA THR A 117 -7.74 -6.05 -4.37
C THR A 117 -8.50 -7.18 -3.68
N ALA A 118 -9.17 -6.89 -2.56
CA ALA A 118 -10.02 -7.84 -1.83
C ALA A 118 -11.24 -8.27 -2.65
N ALA A 119 -11.88 -7.34 -3.37
CA ALA A 119 -12.99 -7.65 -4.27
C ALA A 119 -12.55 -8.63 -5.38
N VAL A 120 -11.40 -8.37 -6.01
CA VAL A 120 -10.79 -9.28 -6.99
C VAL A 120 -10.51 -10.65 -6.40
N LEU A 121 -9.96 -10.72 -5.19
CA LEU A 121 -9.69 -11.98 -4.50
C LEU A 121 -10.98 -12.76 -4.21
N ALA A 122 -12.01 -12.08 -3.71
CA ALA A 122 -13.32 -12.67 -3.42
C ALA A 122 -13.99 -13.20 -4.70
N TRP A 123 -13.91 -12.44 -5.79
CA TRP A 123 -14.41 -12.88 -7.10
C TRP A 123 -13.64 -14.10 -7.65
N ARG A 124 -12.31 -14.13 -7.51
CA ARG A 124 -11.46 -15.28 -7.86
C ARG A 124 -11.73 -16.52 -7.00
N TYR A 125 -12.28 -16.35 -5.81
CA TYR A 125 -12.70 -17.44 -4.93
C TYR A 125 -14.11 -17.95 -5.26
N ARG A 126 -15.00 -17.07 -5.73
CA ARG A 126 -16.36 -17.41 -6.15
C ARG A 126 -16.46 -17.94 -7.57
N ALA A 127 -15.50 -17.60 -8.44
CA ALA A 127 -15.44 -18.16 -9.78
C ALA A 127 -15.19 -19.67 -9.71
N PRO A 128 -16.04 -20.51 -10.33
CA PRO A 128 -15.83 -21.95 -10.38
C PRO A 128 -14.46 -22.26 -10.96
N LYS A 129 -13.76 -23.24 -10.38
CA LYS A 129 -12.60 -23.86 -11.05
C LYS A 129 -13.14 -24.58 -12.28
N THR A 130 -13.17 -23.91 -13.43
CA THR A 130 -13.23 -24.57 -14.74
C THR A 130 -11.86 -25.10 -15.09
#